data_AF-A0A7S2LPE9-F1
#
_entry.id   AF-A0A7S2LPE9-F1
#
_cell.length_a   1.000
_cell.length_b   1.000
_cell.length_c   1.000
_cell.angle_alpha   90.00
_cell.angle_beta   90.00
_cell.angle_gamma   90.00
#
_symmetry.space_group_name_H-M   'P 1'
#
loop_
_entity.id
_entity.type
_entity.pdbx_description
1 polymer ?
#
loop_
_entity_poly.entity_id
_entity_poly.type
_entity_poly.pdbx_seq_one_letter_code
_entity_poly.pdbx_strand_id
1 'polypeptide(L)'
;ARTKTSKSNRDYTVATFCVMAFRQGLKTLGPKIKESLSNGNFEFLIGGTLLGYVGYSMWQQKQYDNMIQQTQQQNSAKRRALQRELRNKYLKSMEEEARIRQETLEKYRGHASLFQCEIMVAFPLDGQMGLRDVKIGDIVDVLEENVGPSGVYNLCRVLGEDKKEQVGWYPIQCMQKIESNEMNLHGGSSTSRRSRWLWWGPKEKSDKSSQ
;
A
#
# COMPACT_ATOMS: atom_id res chain seq x y z
N ALA A 1 20.75 -10.08 22.17
CA ALA A 1 21.95 -9.56 21.49
C ALA A 1 23.20 -10.27 22.01
N ARG A 2 23.68 -11.35 21.35
CA ARG A 2 24.96 -12.02 21.73
C ARG A 2 25.32 -13.12 20.72
N THR A 3 25.86 -12.77 19.54
CA THR A 3 26.50 -13.76 18.64
C THR A 3 27.62 -13.20 17.76
N LYS A 4 28.04 -11.93 17.94
CA LYS A 4 29.05 -11.31 17.05
C LYS A 4 30.51 -11.50 17.48
N THR A 5 30.79 -11.99 18.69
CA THR A 5 32.17 -12.03 19.24
C THR A 5 32.93 -13.33 19.00
N SER A 6 32.26 -14.44 18.66
CA SER A 6 32.92 -15.76 18.54
C SER A 6 33.62 -16.00 17.21
N LYS A 7 33.13 -15.41 16.11
CA LYS A 7 33.76 -15.53 14.77
C LYS A 7 35.10 -14.79 14.69
N SER A 8 35.14 -13.58 15.25
CA SER A 8 36.30 -12.69 15.21
C SER A 8 37.56 -13.31 15.81
N ASN A 9 37.48 -13.99 16.96
CA ASN A 9 38.64 -14.64 17.59
C ASN A 9 39.18 -15.85 16.82
N ARG A 10 38.33 -16.58 16.08
CA ARG A 10 38.76 -17.69 15.22
C ARG A 10 39.48 -17.21 13.97
N ASP A 11 39.01 -16.11 13.40
CA ASP A 11 39.60 -15.53 12.20
C ASP A 11 41.01 -14.97 12.49
N TYR A 12 41.23 -14.36 13.66
CA TYR A 12 42.57 -13.89 14.08
C TYR A 12 43.54 -15.02 14.39
N THR A 13 43.08 -16.13 14.97
CA THR A 13 43.93 -17.28 15.29
C THR A 13 44.34 -18.05 14.03
N VAL A 14 43.43 -18.20 13.06
CA VAL A 14 43.77 -18.81 11.76
C VAL A 14 44.74 -17.92 10.98
N ALA A 15 44.51 -16.61 10.95
CA ALA A 15 45.42 -15.66 10.28
C ALA A 15 46.83 -15.67 10.91
N THR A 16 46.94 -15.70 12.23
CA THR A 16 48.25 -15.79 12.91
C THR A 16 48.94 -17.13 12.67
N PHE A 17 48.20 -18.24 12.62
CA PHE A 17 48.78 -19.56 12.31
C PHE A 17 49.30 -19.63 10.86
N CYS A 18 48.55 -19.07 9.89
CA CYS A 18 48.99 -19.00 8.50
C CYS A 18 50.24 -18.12 8.33
N VAL A 19 50.31 -16.97 9.00
CA VAL A 19 51.48 -16.09 8.96
C VAL A 19 52.71 -16.75 9.59
N MET A 20 52.54 -17.48 10.70
CA MET A 20 53.65 -18.20 11.34
C MET A 20 54.13 -19.39 10.51
N ALA A 21 53.22 -20.17 9.91
CA ALA A 21 53.57 -21.26 9.01
C ALA A 21 54.27 -20.76 7.74
N PHE A 22 53.81 -19.65 7.16
CA PHE A 22 54.46 -19.01 6.00
C PHE A 22 55.86 -18.48 6.34
N ARG A 23 56.04 -17.91 7.54
CA ARG A 23 57.33 -17.40 8.01
C ARG A 23 58.33 -18.51 8.33
N GLN A 24 57.88 -19.68 8.80
CA GLN A 24 58.72 -20.87 8.96
C GLN A 24 59.09 -21.50 7.61
N GLY A 25 58.15 -21.55 6.65
CA GLY A 25 58.42 -22.01 5.28
C GLY A 25 59.45 -21.13 4.56
N LEU A 26 59.38 -19.81 4.70
CA LEU A 26 60.37 -18.89 4.12
C LEU A 26 61.78 -19.06 4.70
N LYS A 27 61.91 -19.42 5.98
CA LYS A 27 63.22 -19.65 6.64
C LYS A 27 63.89 -20.94 6.17
N THR A 28 63.13 -22.00 5.90
CA THR A 28 63.66 -23.27 5.41
C THR A 28 63.89 -23.28 3.89
N LEU A 29 63.17 -22.44 3.16
CA LEU A 29 63.36 -22.24 1.71
C LEU A 29 64.51 -21.27 1.37
N GLY A 30 64.91 -20.38 2.29
CA GLY A 30 65.97 -19.38 2.08
C GLY A 30 67.29 -19.90 1.47
N PRO A 31 67.90 -21.00 1.97
CA PRO A 31 69.13 -21.53 1.39
C PRO A 31 68.93 -22.30 0.08
N LYS A 32 67.79 -23.00 -0.08
CA LYS A 32 67.45 -23.76 -1.32
C LYS A 32 67.03 -22.85 -2.48
N ILE A 33 66.43 -21.69 -2.18
CA ILE A 33 66.10 -20.68 -3.19
C ILE A 33 67.38 -20.06 -3.77
N LYS A 34 68.43 -19.83 -2.96
CA LYS A 34 69.74 -19.33 -3.44
C LYS A 34 70.43 -20.26 -4.43
N GLU A 35 70.27 -21.58 -4.25
CA GLU A 35 70.83 -22.59 -5.15
C GLU A 35 69.98 -22.72 -6.44
N SER A 36 68.65 -22.66 -6.31
CA SER A 36 67.70 -22.68 -7.46
C SER A 36 67.70 -21.37 -8.29
N LEU A 37 68.12 -20.25 -7.70
CA LEU A 37 68.31 -18.94 -8.35
C LEU A 37 69.37 -18.96 -9.46
N SER A 38 70.29 -19.93 -9.44
CA SER A 38 71.33 -20.07 -10.47
C SER A 38 70.88 -20.86 -11.72
N ASN A 39 69.73 -21.54 -11.67
CA ASN A 39 69.35 -22.56 -12.65
C ASN A 39 68.08 -22.25 -13.47
N GLY A 40 67.60 -21.00 -13.53
CA GLY A 40 66.43 -20.62 -14.35
C GLY A 40 65.06 -21.13 -13.86
N ASN A 41 65.02 -22.00 -12.84
CA ASN A 41 63.79 -22.57 -12.26
C ASN A 41 62.98 -21.60 -11.36
N PHE A 42 63.53 -20.42 -11.06
CA PHE A 42 62.91 -19.43 -10.20
C PHE A 42 61.69 -18.74 -10.87
N GLU A 43 61.75 -18.53 -12.18
CA GLU A 43 60.65 -17.92 -12.95
C GLU A 43 59.40 -18.80 -12.96
N PHE A 44 59.57 -20.12 -13.07
CA PHE A 44 58.47 -21.08 -12.96
C PHE A 44 57.84 -21.11 -11.56
N LEU A 45 58.66 -20.95 -10.53
CA LEU A 45 58.21 -20.95 -9.13
C LEU A 45 57.41 -19.68 -8.81
N ILE A 46 57.88 -18.51 -9.27
CA ILE A 46 57.12 -17.26 -9.17
C ILE A 46 55.85 -17.33 -10.03
N GLY A 47 55.96 -17.74 -11.29
CA GLY A 47 54.83 -17.83 -12.21
C GLY A 47 53.74 -18.77 -11.72
N GLY A 48 54.13 -19.95 -11.20
CA GLY A 48 53.20 -20.92 -10.61
C GLY A 48 52.53 -20.41 -9.33
N THR A 49 53.25 -19.68 -8.49
CA THR A 49 52.67 -19.06 -7.28
C THR A 49 51.68 -17.95 -7.65
N LEU A 50 52.01 -17.13 -8.65
CA LEU A 50 51.14 -16.07 -9.14
C LEU A 50 49.86 -16.64 -9.78
N LEU A 51 50.01 -17.66 -10.63
CA LEU A 51 48.88 -18.38 -11.25
C LEU A 51 48.01 -19.07 -10.20
N GLY A 52 48.61 -19.68 -9.18
CA GLY A 52 47.89 -20.29 -8.07
C GLY A 52 47.08 -19.26 -7.28
N TYR A 53 47.66 -18.08 -7.01
CA TYR A 53 46.97 -16.99 -6.31
C TYR A 53 45.81 -16.43 -7.14
N VAL A 54 46.02 -16.18 -8.43
CA VAL A 54 44.97 -15.71 -9.35
C VAL A 54 43.87 -16.76 -9.52
N GLY A 55 44.22 -18.04 -9.65
CA GLY A 55 43.24 -19.12 -9.72
C GLY A 55 42.39 -19.22 -8.45
N TYR A 56 43.03 -19.07 -7.27
CA TYR A 56 42.34 -19.07 -5.99
C TYR A 56 41.40 -17.87 -5.83
N SER A 57 41.81 -16.66 -6.22
CA SER A 57 40.97 -15.46 -6.14
C SER A 57 39.78 -15.54 -7.10
N MET A 58 39.98 -16.05 -8.32
CA MET A 58 38.89 -16.30 -9.27
C MET A 58 37.90 -17.35 -8.76
N TRP A 59 38.39 -18.43 -8.12
CA TRP A 59 37.53 -19.44 -7.51
C TRP A 59 36.70 -18.86 -6.36
N GLN A 60 37.30 -18.07 -5.48
CA GLN A 60 36.57 -17.37 -4.41
C GLN A 60 35.50 -16.43 -4.98
N GLN A 61 35.85 -15.63 -5.98
CA GLN A 61 34.91 -14.70 -6.61
C GLN A 61 33.70 -15.45 -7.19
N LYS A 62 33.92 -16.58 -7.86
CA LYS A 62 32.82 -17.41 -8.38
C LYS A 62 31.89 -17.93 -7.28
N GLN A 63 32.41 -18.25 -6.09
CA GLN A 63 31.57 -18.67 -4.96
C GLN A 63 30.69 -17.52 -4.44
N TYR A 64 31.25 -16.30 -4.35
CA TYR A 64 30.49 -15.12 -3.97
C TYR A 64 29.39 -14.80 -4.98
N ASP A 65 29.70 -14.86 -6.28
CA ASP A 65 28.73 -14.59 -7.34
C ASP A 65 27.55 -15.58 -7.29
N ASN A 66 27.81 -16.87 -7.07
CA ASN A 66 26.76 -17.88 -6.91
C ASN A 66 25.84 -17.59 -5.72
N MET A 67 26.39 -17.17 -4.57
CA MET A 67 25.57 -16.80 -3.41
C MET A 67 24.71 -15.56 -3.67
N ILE A 68 25.27 -14.56 -4.35
CA ILE A 68 24.55 -13.33 -4.71
C ILE A 68 23.40 -13.67 -5.66
N GLN A 69 23.64 -14.49 -6.69
CA GLN A 69 22.63 -14.92 -7.65
C GLN A 69 21.49 -15.69 -6.96
N GLN A 70 21.80 -16.65 -6.08
CA GLN A 70 20.78 -17.37 -5.32
C GLN A 70 19.93 -16.43 -4.46
N THR A 71 20.57 -15.47 -3.79
CA THR A 71 19.86 -14.47 -2.97
C THR A 71 18.95 -13.58 -3.81
N GLN A 72 19.42 -13.13 -4.99
CA GLN A 72 18.62 -12.33 -5.91
C GLN A 72 17.43 -13.12 -6.47
N GLN A 73 17.63 -14.38 -6.84
CA GLN A 73 16.55 -15.27 -7.31
C GLN A 73 15.50 -15.47 -6.22
N GLN A 74 15.91 -15.74 -4.98
CA GLN A 74 14.98 -15.89 -3.86
C GLN A 74 14.21 -14.59 -3.56
N ASN A 75 14.90 -13.44 -3.57
CA ASN A 75 14.27 -12.15 -3.29
C ASN A 75 13.29 -11.74 -4.40
N SER A 76 13.62 -12.02 -5.67
CA SER A 76 12.72 -11.75 -6.79
C SER A 76 11.47 -12.65 -6.74
N ALA A 77 11.63 -13.93 -6.39
CA ALA A 77 10.51 -14.85 -6.18
C ALA A 77 9.60 -14.38 -5.02
N LYS A 78 10.18 -14.00 -3.88
CA LYS A 78 9.43 -13.46 -2.73
C LYS A 78 8.66 -12.18 -3.09
N ARG A 79 9.28 -11.26 -3.83
CA ARG A 79 8.61 -10.04 -4.30
C ARG A 79 7.42 -10.34 -5.21
N ARG A 80 7.59 -11.27 -6.15
CA ARG A 80 6.50 -11.71 -7.04
C ARG A 80 5.35 -12.39 -6.26
N ALA A 81 5.67 -13.22 -5.27
CA ALA A 81 4.68 -13.84 -4.40
C ALA A 81 3.89 -12.79 -3.62
N LEU A 82 4.58 -11.84 -2.97
CA LEU A 82 3.96 -10.75 -2.23
C LEU A 82 3.05 -9.90 -3.13
N GLN A 83 3.49 -9.57 -4.35
CA GLN A 83 2.70 -8.79 -5.28
C GLN A 83 1.42 -9.53 -5.71
N ARG A 84 1.49 -10.85 -5.88
CA ARG A 84 0.30 -11.68 -6.16
C ARG A 84 -0.65 -11.71 -4.98
N GLU A 85 -0.14 -11.84 -3.75
CA GLU A 85 -0.97 -11.82 -2.55
C GLU A 85 -1.70 -10.49 -2.38
N LEU A 86 -1.00 -9.36 -2.54
CA LEU A 86 -1.62 -8.03 -2.47
C LEU A 86 -2.69 -7.85 -3.56
N ARG A 87 -2.39 -8.28 -4.79
CA ARG A 87 -3.37 -8.25 -5.88
C ARG A 87 -4.60 -9.10 -5.57
N ASN A 88 -4.40 -10.32 -5.06
CA ASN A 88 -5.51 -11.21 -4.73
C ASN A 88 -6.34 -10.68 -3.56
N LYS A 89 -5.71 -10.08 -2.55
CA LYS A 89 -6.43 -9.42 -1.45
C LYS A 89 -7.28 -8.26 -1.96
N TYR A 90 -6.72 -7.43 -2.83
CA TYR A 90 -7.42 -6.31 -3.45
C TYR A 90 -8.61 -6.77 -4.31
N LEU A 91 -8.43 -7.81 -5.12
CA LEU A 91 -9.51 -8.37 -5.93
C LEU A 91 -10.64 -8.92 -5.06
N LYS A 92 -10.31 -9.66 -3.99
CA LYS A 92 -11.30 -10.18 -3.04
C LYS A 92 -12.09 -9.07 -2.34
N SER A 93 -11.42 -8.00 -1.90
CA SER A 93 -12.14 -6.87 -1.28
C SER A 93 -13.05 -6.17 -2.29
N MET A 94 -12.63 -6.05 -3.55
CA MET A 94 -13.46 -5.45 -4.60
C MET A 94 -14.70 -6.30 -4.91
N GLU A 95 -14.53 -7.63 -4.97
CA GLU A 95 -15.63 -8.57 -5.22
C GLU A 95 -16.64 -8.58 -4.06
N GLU A 96 -16.15 -8.52 -2.82
CA GLU A 96 -17.00 -8.40 -1.64
C GLU A 96 -17.78 -7.08 -1.61
N GLU A 97 -17.15 -5.95 -1.93
CA GLU A 97 -17.83 -4.66 -2.07
C GLU A 97 -18.91 -4.68 -3.15
N ALA A 98 -18.64 -5.31 -4.29
CA ALA A 98 -19.62 -5.45 -5.37
C ALA A 98 -20.81 -6.31 -4.93
N ARG A 99 -20.55 -7.41 -4.22
CA ARG A 99 -21.59 -8.29 -3.68
C ARG A 99 -22.50 -7.56 -2.69
N ILE A 100 -21.92 -6.85 -1.72
CA ILE A 100 -22.68 -6.08 -0.71
C ILE A 100 -23.55 -5.02 -1.39
N ARG A 101 -23.02 -4.35 -2.42
CA ARG A 101 -23.77 -3.34 -3.18
C ARG A 101 -24.94 -3.96 -3.94
N GLN A 102 -24.73 -5.11 -4.57
CA GLN A 102 -25.80 -5.80 -5.29
C GLN A 102 -26.88 -6.31 -4.34
N GLU A 103 -26.50 -6.91 -3.21
CA GLU A 103 -27.44 -7.35 -2.17
C GLU A 103 -28.25 -6.18 -1.62
N THR A 104 -27.61 -5.04 -1.37
CA THR A 104 -28.29 -3.81 -0.93
C THR A 104 -29.28 -3.32 -1.99
N LEU A 105 -28.86 -3.28 -3.26
CA LEU A 105 -29.73 -2.89 -4.36
C LEU A 105 -30.97 -3.80 -4.43
N GLU A 106 -30.78 -5.12 -4.36
CA GLU A 106 -31.87 -6.10 -4.39
C GLU A 106 -32.79 -5.98 -3.18
N LYS A 107 -32.24 -5.78 -1.98
CA LYS A 107 -33.01 -5.59 -0.74
C LYS A 107 -33.93 -4.39 -0.82
N TYR A 108 -33.45 -3.26 -1.36
CA TYR A 108 -34.20 -2.01 -1.44
C TYR A 108 -34.91 -1.80 -2.78
N ARG A 109 -34.84 -2.79 -3.68
CA ARG A 109 -35.52 -2.73 -4.98
C ARG A 109 -37.03 -2.67 -4.75
N GLY A 110 -37.69 -1.70 -5.38
CA GLY A 110 -39.14 -1.51 -5.25
C GLY A 110 -39.61 -0.95 -3.91
N HIS A 111 -38.71 -0.60 -2.97
CA HIS A 111 -39.12 0.12 -1.77
C HIS A 111 -39.63 1.53 -2.15
N ALA A 112 -40.70 1.96 -1.48
CA ALA A 112 -41.22 3.31 -1.63
C ALA A 112 -40.22 4.33 -1.09
N SER A 113 -40.03 5.44 -1.82
CA SER A 113 -39.23 6.56 -1.33
C SER A 113 -40.02 7.37 -0.31
N LEU A 114 -39.34 7.85 0.72
CA LEU A 114 -39.89 8.73 1.74
C LEU A 114 -40.11 10.14 1.18
N PHE A 115 -39.10 10.66 0.48
CA PHE A 115 -39.10 11.96 -0.20
C PHE A 115 -37.92 12.05 -1.17
N GLN A 116 -37.93 13.06 -2.02
CA GLN A 116 -36.85 13.35 -2.96
C GLN A 116 -35.96 14.47 -2.45
N CYS A 117 -34.66 14.35 -2.74
CA CYS A 117 -33.66 15.36 -2.46
C CYS A 117 -32.86 15.71 -3.70
N GLU A 118 -32.51 16.99 -3.83
CA GLU A 118 -31.50 17.44 -4.77
C GLU A 118 -30.12 17.46 -4.08
N ILE A 119 -29.09 17.03 -4.80
CA ILE A 119 -27.72 17.01 -4.32
C ILE A 119 -27.12 18.41 -4.50
N MET A 120 -26.86 19.09 -3.38
CA MET A 120 -26.35 20.47 -3.40
C MET A 120 -24.82 20.52 -3.44
N VAL A 121 -24.16 19.52 -2.87
CA VAL A 121 -22.69 19.46 -2.73
C VAL A 121 -22.21 18.06 -3.08
N ALA A 122 -21.26 17.97 -4.01
CA ALA A 122 -20.57 16.72 -4.30
C ALA A 122 -19.64 16.36 -3.15
N PHE A 123 -19.89 15.23 -2.50
CA PHE A 123 -19.05 14.71 -1.42
C PHE A 123 -18.48 13.34 -1.82
N PRO A 124 -17.13 13.20 -1.90
CA PRO A 124 -16.52 11.91 -2.19
C PRO A 124 -16.65 11.00 -0.96
N LEU A 125 -17.42 9.92 -1.11
CA LEU A 125 -17.57 8.90 -0.07
C LEU A 125 -16.66 7.71 -0.35
N ASP A 126 -15.63 7.57 0.48
CA ASP A 126 -14.81 6.37 0.54
C ASP A 126 -15.44 5.39 1.53
N GLY A 127 -16.26 4.49 0.98
CA GLY A 127 -16.91 3.43 1.76
C GLY A 127 -17.63 2.41 0.88
N GLN A 128 -17.92 1.24 1.45
CA GLN A 128 -18.63 0.16 0.75
C GLN A 128 -20.08 0.58 0.45
N MET A 129 -20.72 1.26 1.41
CA MET A 129 -22.11 1.71 1.35
C MET A 129 -22.29 3.12 0.75
N GLY A 130 -21.20 3.83 0.43
CA GLY A 130 -21.31 5.20 -0.08
C GLY A 130 -21.94 5.23 -1.47
N LEU A 131 -22.84 6.18 -1.70
CA LEU A 131 -23.42 6.42 -3.02
C LEU A 131 -22.38 7.11 -3.92
N ARG A 132 -22.08 6.51 -5.07
CA ARG A 132 -21.03 6.95 -6.01
C ARG A 132 -21.63 7.56 -7.29
N ASP A 133 -20.80 8.30 -8.02
CA ASP A 133 -21.14 8.89 -9.34
C ASP A 133 -22.35 9.86 -9.32
N VAL A 134 -22.56 10.48 -8.16
CA VAL A 134 -23.57 11.52 -7.95
C VAL A 134 -22.97 12.89 -8.25
N LYS A 135 -23.71 13.70 -9.00
CA LYS A 135 -23.34 15.07 -9.36
C LYS A 135 -24.24 16.07 -8.63
N ILE A 136 -23.74 17.30 -8.51
CA ILE A 136 -24.55 18.41 -8.00
C ILE A 136 -25.73 18.63 -8.96
N GLY A 137 -26.93 18.80 -8.41
CA GLY A 137 -28.19 18.93 -9.13
C GLY A 137 -28.88 17.60 -9.44
N ASP A 138 -28.26 16.45 -9.13
CA ASP A 138 -28.94 15.16 -9.27
C ASP A 138 -30.07 15.06 -8.24
N ILE A 139 -31.19 14.47 -8.65
CA ILE A 139 -32.30 14.14 -7.76
C ILE A 139 -32.15 12.69 -7.30
N VAL A 140 -32.26 12.47 -6.00
CA VAL A 140 -32.19 11.15 -5.37
C VAL A 140 -33.42 10.90 -4.52
N ASP A 141 -33.88 9.66 -4.53
CA ASP A 141 -34.94 9.17 -3.66
C ASP A 141 -34.34 8.80 -2.30
N VAL A 142 -34.87 9.34 -1.21
CA VAL A 142 -34.48 8.92 0.14
C VAL A 142 -35.34 7.73 0.56
N LEU A 143 -34.70 6.62 0.93
CA LEU A 143 -35.34 5.38 1.38
C LEU A 143 -35.39 5.28 2.91
N GLU A 144 -34.35 5.78 3.58
CA GLU A 144 -34.22 5.75 5.04
C GLU A 144 -33.44 6.98 5.52
N GLU A 145 -33.88 7.61 6.60
CA GLU A 145 -33.22 8.78 7.19
C GLU A 145 -32.30 8.40 8.36
N ASN A 146 -31.28 9.23 8.62
CA ASN A 146 -30.42 9.14 9.80
C ASN A 146 -29.72 7.78 9.97
N VAL A 147 -29.22 7.22 8.87
CA VAL A 147 -28.46 5.98 8.81
C VAL A 147 -26.95 6.23 9.00
N GLY A 148 -26.23 5.13 9.25
CA GLY A 148 -24.77 5.14 9.39
C GLY A 148 -24.28 5.63 10.75
N PRO A 149 -22.95 5.76 10.92
CA PRO A 149 -22.37 6.19 12.18
C PRO A 149 -22.84 7.61 12.52
N SER A 150 -23.30 7.81 13.75
CA SER A 150 -23.85 9.08 14.24
C SER A 150 -25.14 9.58 13.55
N GLY A 151 -25.76 8.77 12.67
CA GLY A 151 -27.03 9.12 12.02
C GLY A 151 -26.96 10.34 11.10
N VAL A 152 -25.79 10.60 10.50
CA VAL A 152 -25.55 11.81 9.67
C VAL A 152 -25.74 11.58 8.16
N TYR A 153 -26.13 10.37 7.77
CA TYR A 153 -26.35 9.99 6.37
C TYR A 153 -27.82 9.61 6.15
N ASN A 154 -28.30 9.72 4.92
CA ASN A 154 -29.52 9.06 4.48
C ASN A 154 -29.17 7.93 3.52
N LEU A 155 -29.98 6.87 3.50
CA LEU A 155 -29.93 5.85 2.46
C LEU A 155 -30.72 6.36 1.26
N CYS A 156 -30.03 6.52 0.15
CA CYS A 156 -30.56 7.12 -1.06
C CYS A 156 -30.53 6.12 -2.22
N ARG A 157 -31.48 6.26 -3.14
CA ARG A 157 -31.54 5.56 -4.41
C ARG A 157 -31.46 6.56 -5.55
N VAL A 158 -30.58 6.29 -6.51
CA VAL A 158 -30.51 7.05 -7.76
C VAL A 158 -31.32 6.29 -8.81
N LEU A 159 -32.39 6.93 -9.30
CA LEU A 159 -33.14 6.51 -10.47
C LEU A 159 -32.75 7.43 -11.61
N GLY A 160 -31.89 7.00 -12.51
CA GLY A 160 -31.55 7.77 -13.71
C GLY A 160 -31.98 7.02 -14.97
N GLU A 161 -32.51 7.73 -15.97
CA GLU A 161 -32.76 7.16 -17.31
C GLU A 161 -31.46 6.63 -17.95
N ASP A 162 -30.32 7.30 -17.67
CA ASP A 162 -28.99 6.92 -18.18
C ASP A 162 -28.07 6.30 -17.12
N LYS A 163 -28.46 6.34 -15.83
CA LYS A 163 -27.62 5.85 -14.72
C LYS A 163 -28.12 4.48 -14.28
N LYS A 164 -27.17 3.55 -14.09
CA LYS A 164 -27.48 2.29 -13.41
C LYS A 164 -28.08 2.61 -12.05
N GLU A 165 -29.18 1.95 -11.73
CA GLU A 165 -29.84 2.03 -10.42
C GLU A 165 -28.80 1.70 -9.33
N GLN A 166 -28.67 2.61 -8.37
CA GLN A 166 -27.71 2.49 -7.28
C GLN A 166 -28.36 2.90 -5.97
N VAL A 167 -28.04 2.18 -4.90
CA VAL A 167 -28.49 2.46 -3.54
C VAL A 167 -27.26 2.61 -2.65
N GLY A 168 -27.24 3.65 -1.83
CA GLY A 168 -26.11 3.94 -0.96
C GLY A 168 -26.35 5.15 -0.05
N TRP A 169 -25.46 5.34 0.91
CA TRP A 169 -25.48 6.43 1.86
C TRP A 169 -25.01 7.74 1.24
N TYR A 170 -25.64 8.84 1.61
CA TYR A 170 -25.19 10.19 1.28
C TYR A 170 -25.37 11.14 2.47
N PRO A 171 -24.46 12.12 2.69
CA PRO A 171 -24.52 12.96 3.89
C PRO A 171 -25.71 13.90 3.84
N ILE A 172 -26.48 13.98 4.92
CA ILE A 172 -27.70 14.79 5.01
C ILE A 172 -27.40 16.27 4.69
N GLN A 173 -26.25 16.76 5.16
CA GLN A 173 -25.81 18.15 4.98
C GLN A 173 -25.55 18.55 3.52
N CYS A 174 -25.36 17.56 2.64
CA CYS A 174 -25.09 17.77 1.22
C CYS A 174 -26.36 17.74 0.36
N MET A 175 -27.53 17.56 0.98
CA MET A 175 -28.81 17.34 0.30
C MET A 175 -29.85 18.39 0.69
N GLN A 176 -30.72 18.73 -0.26
CA GLN A 176 -31.87 19.59 -0.02
C GLN A 176 -33.15 18.85 -0.39
N LYS A 177 -34.08 18.76 0.58
CA LYS A 177 -35.40 18.16 0.36
C LYS A 177 -36.20 18.99 -0.65
N ILE A 178 -36.75 18.31 -1.65
CA ILE A 178 -37.64 18.93 -2.63
C ILE A 178 -39.05 18.88 -2.02
N GLU A 179 -39.61 20.03 -1.68
CA GLU A 179 -41.02 20.11 -1.29
C GLU A 179 -41.87 19.96 -2.56
N SER A 180 -42.61 18.86 -2.66
CA SER A 180 -43.63 18.68 -3.69
C SER A 180 -44.76 19.64 -3.43
N ASN A 181 -44.64 20.84 -3.99
CA ASN A 181 -45.69 21.85 -3.98
C ASN A 181 -46.84 21.33 -4.84
N GLU A 182 -47.95 20.91 -4.21
CA GLU A 182 -49.19 20.69 -4.93
C GLU A 182 -49.61 21.99 -5.63
N MET A 183 -49.90 21.88 -6.93
CA MET A 183 -50.53 22.88 -7.81
C MET A 183 -49.78 24.19 -8.11
N ASN A 184 -49.28 24.31 -9.34
CA ASN A 184 -49.46 25.54 -10.12
C ASN A 184 -49.68 25.18 -11.60
N LEU A 185 -50.91 24.76 -11.90
CA LEU A 185 -51.57 25.05 -13.17
C LEU A 185 -51.74 26.57 -13.26
N HIS A 186 -50.68 27.28 -13.68
CA HIS A 186 -50.73 28.50 -14.50
C HIS A 186 -49.31 29.04 -14.62
N GLY A 187 -48.93 29.32 -15.88
CA GLY A 187 -47.61 29.78 -16.25
C GLY A 187 -47.20 31.04 -15.48
N GLY A 188 -46.01 30.99 -14.92
CA GLY A 188 -45.37 32.12 -14.28
C GLY A 188 -43.94 31.72 -13.95
N SER A 189 -43.00 32.34 -14.66
CA SER A 189 -41.55 32.20 -14.54
C SER A 189 -41.06 32.13 -13.08
N SER A 190 -40.46 31.02 -12.68
CA SER A 190 -39.87 30.87 -11.36
C SER A 190 -38.47 31.49 -11.30
N THR A 191 -38.38 32.72 -10.80
CA THR A 191 -37.13 33.23 -10.24
C THR A 191 -36.84 32.52 -8.92
N SER A 192 -35.83 31.65 -8.94
CA SER A 192 -35.23 30.98 -7.78
C SER A 192 -34.88 31.99 -6.67
N ARG A 193 -35.65 31.96 -5.57
CA ARG A 193 -35.30 32.67 -4.34
C ARG A 193 -34.32 31.81 -3.54
N ARG A 194 -33.03 32.10 -3.71
CA ARG A 194 -31.93 31.62 -2.86
C ARG A 194 -32.12 32.13 -1.43
N SER A 195 -32.62 31.29 -0.54
CA SER A 195 -32.59 31.51 0.91
C SER A 195 -31.18 31.24 1.43
N ARG A 196 -30.42 32.33 1.62
CA ARG A 196 -29.11 32.38 2.27
C ARG A 196 -29.32 32.44 3.78
N TRP A 197 -29.08 31.36 4.54
CA TRP A 197 -28.87 31.41 6.00
C TRP A 197 -27.97 30.24 6.43
N LEU A 198 -26.73 30.53 6.83
CA LEU A 198 -26.22 30.79 8.19
C LEU A 198 -25.91 29.51 8.98
N TRP A 199 -24.60 29.37 9.20
CA TRP A 199 -23.89 28.43 10.06
C TRP A 199 -24.58 28.18 11.40
N TRP A 200 -24.81 26.90 11.73
CA TRP A 200 -24.99 26.44 13.10
C TRP A 200 -23.76 25.62 13.49
N GLY A 201 -22.70 26.31 13.90
CA GLY A 201 -21.61 25.69 14.63
C GLY A 201 -22.05 25.29 16.05
N PRO A 202 -21.37 24.33 16.69
CA PRO A 202 -21.72 23.87 18.02
C PRO A 202 -21.58 25.02 19.04
N LYS A 203 -22.63 25.22 19.86
CA LYS A 203 -22.59 26.16 20.99
C LYS A 203 -21.56 25.67 22.02
N GLU A 204 -20.41 26.32 22.08
CA GLU A 204 -19.53 26.24 23.25
C GLU A 204 -20.29 26.74 24.48
N LYS A 205 -20.45 25.88 25.49
CA LYS A 205 -20.94 26.27 26.81
C LYS A 205 -19.83 27.07 27.50
N SER A 206 -20.04 28.37 27.70
CA SER A 206 -19.22 29.15 28.62
C SER A 206 -19.67 28.82 30.05
N ASP A 207 -18.93 27.96 30.74
CA ASP A 207 -19.05 27.84 32.19
C ASP A 207 -18.40 29.09 32.82
N LYS A 208 -19.24 30.02 33.28
CA LYS A 208 -18.86 31.01 34.28
C LYS A 208 -19.04 30.37 35.65
N SER A 209 -17.95 29.89 36.24
CA SER A 209 -17.85 29.67 37.69
C SER A 209 -16.96 30.77 38.28
N SER A 210 -17.60 31.71 38.96
CA SER A 210 -16.97 32.60 39.94
C SER A 210 -17.99 32.87 41.02
N GLN A 211 -17.93 32.06 42.07
CA GLN A 211 -18.19 32.42 43.46
C GLN A 211 -17.30 31.54 44.32
#